data_AF-A0A382L9C7-F1
#
_entry.id   AF-A0A382L9C7-F1
#
_cell.length_a   1.000
_cell.length_b   1.000
_cell.length_c   1.000
_cell.angle_alpha   90.00
_cell.angle_beta   90.00
_cell.angle_gamma   90.00
#
_symmetry.space_group_name_H-M   'P 1'
#
loop_
_entity.id
_entity.type
_entity.pdbx_description
1 polymer ?
#
loop_
_entity_poly.entity_id
_entity_poly.type
_entity_poly.pdbx_seq_one_letter_code
_entity_poly.pdbx_strand_id
1 'polypeptide(L)'
;MLKDSISEFELYQPADVDNVLDLLDRFGENSWILAGGYDSLDWFKNRGKNPKAIIDIAGVEELRGVREIDGFLEIGSLTTLTEIERNPLIKDRFGLLAQAAGKVASPQIRNAATLGGNLCQDTRCWYYRYGLNCYRAEGNTCYASGPDALNREHALFGANRCVAVTPSDTAPALVVLDAEMV
;
A
#
# COMPACT_ATOMS: atom_id res chain seq x y z
N MET A 1 24.09 -14.16 0.98
CA MET A 1 25.21 -13.43 0.37
C MET A 1 24.62 -12.28 -0.45
N LEU A 2 24.72 -11.06 0.09
CA LEU A 2 24.24 -9.74 -0.40
C LEU A 2 23.06 -9.74 -1.39
N LYS A 3 21.84 -10.02 -0.89
CA LYS A 3 20.56 -9.68 -1.55
C LYS A 3 20.04 -8.29 -1.13
N ASP A 4 20.94 -7.39 -0.71
CA ASP A 4 20.58 -6.02 -0.33
C ASP A 4 21.15 -5.04 -1.36
N SER A 5 20.93 -5.35 -2.64
CA SER A 5 21.31 -4.51 -3.77
C SER A 5 20.02 -4.15 -4.51
N ILE A 6 19.57 -2.93 -4.24
CA ILE A 6 18.49 -2.25 -4.94
C ILE A 6 19.05 -1.71 -6.27
N SER A 7 18.24 -1.74 -7.32
CA SER A 7 18.59 -1.15 -8.63
C SER A 7 18.77 0.37 -8.51
N GLU A 8 19.60 0.96 -9.37
CA GLU A 8 19.76 2.42 -9.42
C GLU A 8 18.45 3.12 -9.81
N PHE A 9 18.13 4.20 -9.09
CA PHE A 9 16.98 5.06 -9.30
C PHE A 9 17.34 6.51 -8.94
N GLU A 10 16.59 7.45 -9.48
CA GLU A 10 16.59 8.85 -9.04
C GLU A 10 15.53 9.06 -7.96
N LEU A 11 15.86 9.81 -6.91
CA LEU A 11 14.94 10.14 -5.81
C LEU A 11 14.46 11.59 -5.93
N TYR A 12 13.15 11.76 -5.93
CA TYR A 12 12.45 13.04 -5.94
C TYR A 12 11.68 13.21 -4.64
N GLN A 13 11.78 14.39 -4.02
CA GLN A 13 11.12 14.71 -2.75
C GLN A 13 10.33 16.03 -2.89
N PRO A 14 9.22 16.02 -3.63
CA PRO A 14 8.37 17.20 -3.78
C PRO A 14 7.73 17.59 -2.44
N ALA A 15 7.38 18.87 -2.31
CA ALA A 15 6.80 19.44 -1.09
C ALA A 15 5.28 19.62 -1.16
N ASP A 16 4.67 19.42 -2.34
CA ASP A 16 3.26 19.68 -2.62
C ASP A 16 2.73 18.68 -3.64
N VAL A 17 1.40 18.56 -3.73
CA VAL A 17 0.71 17.60 -4.61
C VAL A 17 0.91 17.92 -6.09
N ASP A 18 0.93 19.20 -6.48
CA ASP A 18 1.07 19.59 -7.88
C ASP A 18 2.41 19.10 -8.45
N ASN A 19 3.50 19.28 -7.71
CA ASN A 19 4.82 18.77 -8.07
C ASN A 19 4.88 17.24 -8.08
N VAL A 20 4.10 16.55 -7.24
CA VAL A 20 3.97 15.08 -7.32
C VAL A 20 3.33 14.68 -8.64
N LEU A 21 2.22 15.33 -9.03
CA LEU A 21 1.50 15.04 -10.27
C LEU A 21 2.37 15.32 -11.50
N ASP A 22 3.11 16.43 -11.52
CA ASP A 22 4.05 16.76 -12.60
C ASP A 22 5.13 15.68 -12.77
N LEU A 23 5.65 15.13 -11.66
CA LEU A 23 6.63 14.04 -11.69
C LEU A 23 6.01 12.73 -12.19
N LEU A 24 4.77 12.43 -11.77
CA LEU A 24 4.05 11.25 -12.25
C LEU A 24 3.79 11.32 -13.75
N ASP A 25 3.39 12.48 -14.27
CA ASP A 25 3.18 12.70 -15.70
C ASP A 25 4.50 12.59 -16.47
N ARG A 26 5.59 13.15 -15.92
CA ARG A 26 6.92 13.11 -16.53
C ARG A 26 7.49 11.70 -16.65
N PHE A 27 7.32 10.86 -15.62
CA PHE A 27 7.98 9.55 -15.53
C PHE A 27 7.05 8.37 -15.87
N GLY A 28 5.73 8.55 -15.80
CA GLY A 28 4.73 7.54 -16.12
C GLY A 28 4.96 6.22 -15.39
N GLU A 29 4.90 5.10 -16.13
CA GLU A 29 5.10 3.74 -15.61
C GLU A 29 6.50 3.49 -15.02
N ASN A 30 7.47 4.37 -15.28
CA ASN A 30 8.82 4.26 -14.71
C ASN A 30 8.92 4.88 -13.30
N SER A 31 7.87 5.54 -12.83
CA SER A 31 7.80 6.14 -11.50
C SER A 31 7.28 5.19 -10.44
N TRP A 32 7.60 5.48 -9.17
CA TRP A 32 7.02 4.80 -8.02
C TRP A 32 6.80 5.79 -6.88
N ILE A 33 5.57 5.89 -6.38
CA ILE A 33 5.25 6.70 -5.20
C ILE A 33 5.72 5.98 -3.93
N LEU A 34 6.51 6.66 -3.12
CA LEU A 34 7.02 6.17 -1.85
C LEU A 34 6.47 7.01 -0.70
N ALA A 35 5.95 6.34 0.33
CA ALA A 35 5.58 6.94 1.60
C ALA A 35 6.38 6.26 2.73
N GLY A 36 5.72 5.55 3.66
CA GLY A 36 6.39 4.79 4.72
C GLY A 36 7.34 3.66 4.27
N GLY A 37 7.29 3.28 3.00
CA GLY A 37 8.28 2.41 2.35
C GLY A 37 8.32 0.93 2.72
N TYR A 38 7.55 0.46 3.70
CA TYR A 38 7.65 -0.94 4.17
C TYR A 38 7.25 -2.00 3.15
N ASP A 39 6.31 -1.73 2.25
CA ASP A 39 6.03 -2.66 1.13
C ASP A 39 6.95 -2.40 -0.06
N SER A 40 7.14 -1.13 -0.44
CA SER A 40 7.98 -0.73 -1.59
C SER A 40 9.43 -1.18 -1.45
N LEU A 41 10.07 -0.95 -0.30
CA LEU A 41 11.47 -1.32 -0.09
C LEU A 41 11.66 -2.83 -0.08
N ASP A 42 10.65 -3.60 0.37
CA ASP A 42 10.69 -5.06 0.25
C ASP A 42 10.68 -5.49 -1.22
N TRP A 43 9.89 -4.84 -2.07
CA TRP A 43 9.90 -5.07 -3.52
C TRP A 43 11.24 -4.75 -4.16
N PHE A 44 11.85 -3.63 -3.78
CA PHE A 44 13.11 -3.17 -4.35
C PHE A 44 14.27 -4.08 -3.96
N LYS A 45 14.35 -4.49 -2.70
CA LYS A 45 15.40 -5.40 -2.20
C LYS A 45 15.28 -6.80 -2.81
N ASN A 46 14.05 -7.29 -2.99
CA ASN A 46 13.81 -8.57 -3.65
C ASN A 46 13.82 -8.49 -5.19
N ARG A 47 14.10 -7.31 -5.76
CA ARG A 47 14.16 -7.03 -7.21
C ARG A 47 12.89 -7.37 -7.98
N GLY A 48 11.75 -7.39 -7.30
CA GLY A 48 10.45 -7.62 -7.94
C GLY A 48 9.90 -6.35 -8.63
N LYS A 49 10.41 -5.17 -8.26
CA LYS A 49 10.12 -3.89 -8.91
C LYS A 49 11.40 -3.08 -9.07
N ASN A 50 11.59 -2.46 -10.22
CA ASN A 50 12.81 -1.72 -10.59
C ASN A 50 12.46 -0.34 -11.17
N PRO A 51 11.80 0.55 -10.39
CA PRO A 51 11.46 1.89 -10.87
C PRO A 51 12.72 2.70 -11.19
N LYS A 52 12.59 3.67 -12.10
CA LYS A 52 13.68 4.59 -12.44
C LYS A 52 13.60 5.90 -11.67
N ALA A 53 12.40 6.33 -11.33
CA ALA A 53 12.15 7.50 -10.49
C ALA A 53 11.34 7.08 -9.26
N ILE A 54 11.86 7.35 -8.07
CA ILE A 54 11.12 7.22 -6.82
C ILE A 54 10.66 8.62 -6.41
N ILE A 55 9.36 8.78 -6.21
CA ILE A 55 8.74 10.02 -5.77
C ILE A 55 8.35 9.81 -4.31
N ASP A 56 9.22 10.24 -3.40
CA ASP A 56 8.98 10.17 -1.96
C ASP A 56 8.11 11.35 -1.53
N ILE A 57 6.86 11.04 -1.21
CA ILE A 57 5.83 12.01 -0.84
C ILE A 57 5.81 12.28 0.67
N ALA A 58 6.73 11.73 1.47
CA ALA A 58 6.71 11.93 2.91
C ALA A 58 6.78 13.40 3.37
N GLY A 59 7.26 14.31 2.51
CA GLY A 59 7.30 15.75 2.78
C GLY A 59 6.06 16.56 2.38
N VAL A 60 5.03 15.93 1.79
CA VAL A 60 3.81 16.61 1.30
C VAL A 60 2.81 16.75 2.45
N GLU A 61 2.84 17.89 3.13
CA GLU A 61 2.05 18.12 4.36
C GLU A 61 0.53 18.14 4.10
N GLU A 62 0.09 18.51 2.90
CA GLU A 62 -1.32 18.53 2.51
C GLU A 62 -1.98 17.13 2.58
N LEU A 63 -1.18 16.07 2.50
CA LEU A 63 -1.64 14.69 2.55
C LEU A 63 -1.65 14.12 3.98
N ARG A 64 -1.41 14.94 5.01
CA ARG A 64 -1.34 14.49 6.40
C ARG A 64 -2.56 14.90 7.21
N GLY A 65 -2.85 14.11 8.23
CA GLY A 65 -3.75 14.47 9.30
C GLY A 65 -5.20 14.08 9.05
N VAL A 66 -6.04 14.52 9.98
CA VAL A 66 -7.45 14.16 10.07
C VAL A 66 -8.23 15.44 10.26
N ARG A 67 -9.21 15.68 9.39
CA ARG A 67 -10.00 16.93 9.38
C ARG A 67 -11.48 16.66 9.17
N GLU A 68 -12.32 17.44 9.82
CA GLU A 68 -13.77 17.40 9.62
C GLU A 68 -14.15 18.32 8.48
N ILE A 69 -14.86 17.80 7.49
CA ILE A 69 -15.30 18.53 6.30
C ILE A 69 -16.74 18.11 6.01
N ASP A 70 -17.67 19.06 6.01
CA ASP A 70 -19.08 18.86 5.64
C ASP A 70 -19.76 17.64 6.31
N GLY A 71 -19.41 17.38 7.57
CA GLY A 71 -19.93 16.25 8.36
C GLY A 71 -19.17 14.93 8.19
N PHE A 72 -18.25 14.85 7.23
CA PHE A 72 -17.32 13.74 7.03
C PHE A 72 -16.02 13.94 7.79
N LEU A 73 -15.27 12.85 7.92
CA LEU A 73 -13.90 12.87 8.40
C LEU A 73 -12.99 12.54 7.23
N GLU A 74 -12.25 13.53 6.76
CA GLU A 74 -11.24 13.33 5.74
C GLU A 74 -9.91 12.97 6.40
N ILE A 75 -9.24 11.95 5.87
CA ILE A 75 -8.00 11.41 6.40
C ILE A 75 -6.95 11.48 5.30
N GLY A 76 -5.92 12.31 5.51
CA GLY A 76 -4.82 12.43 4.58
C GLY A 76 -4.11 11.09 4.37
N SER A 77 -3.76 10.78 3.12
CA SER A 77 -3.15 9.50 2.73
C SER A 77 -1.80 9.21 3.40
N LEU A 78 -1.10 10.24 3.89
CA LEU A 78 0.14 10.15 4.66
C LEU A 78 -0.06 10.06 6.17
N THR A 79 -1.29 10.10 6.67
CA THR A 79 -1.58 9.82 8.08
C THR A 79 -1.11 8.42 8.42
N THR A 80 -0.28 8.30 9.44
CA THR A 80 0.28 7.02 9.85
C THR A 80 -0.79 6.14 10.48
N LEU A 81 -0.60 4.82 10.40
CA LEU A 81 -1.52 3.88 11.01
C LEU A 81 -1.55 4.02 12.54
N THR A 82 -0.42 4.41 13.15
CA THR A 82 -0.37 4.73 14.60
C THR A 82 -1.21 5.97 14.94
N GLU A 83 -1.18 7.01 14.11
CA GLU A 83 -2.03 8.19 14.31
C GLU A 83 -3.51 7.81 14.20
N ILE A 84 -3.88 7.01 13.19
CA ILE A 84 -5.27 6.52 13.01
C ILE A 84 -5.73 5.67 14.19
N GLU A 85 -4.90 4.71 14.62
CA GLU A 85 -5.17 3.83 15.78
C GLU A 85 -5.44 4.65 17.06
N ARG A 86 -4.78 5.79 17.22
CA ARG A 86 -4.80 6.60 18.45
C ARG A 86 -5.68 7.84 18.38
N ASN A 87 -6.14 8.24 17.20
CA ASN A 87 -6.90 9.48 17.02
C ASN A 87 -8.25 9.43 17.77
N PRO A 88 -8.52 10.35 18.72
CA PRO A 88 -9.75 10.34 19.49
C PRO A 88 -11.03 10.44 18.65
N LEU A 89 -11.03 11.27 17.60
CA LEU A 89 -12.19 11.45 16.71
C LEU A 89 -12.47 10.17 15.91
N ILE A 90 -11.43 9.52 15.39
CA ILE A 90 -11.58 8.23 14.68
C ILE A 90 -12.07 7.16 15.65
N LYS A 91 -11.54 7.10 16.87
CA LYS A 91 -11.98 6.10 17.86
C LYS A 91 -13.44 6.27 18.26
N ASP A 92 -13.90 7.51 18.38
CA ASP A 92 -15.27 7.84 18.76
C ASP A 92 -16.27 7.57 17.61
N ARG A 93 -15.97 8.08 16.40
CA ARG A 93 -16.92 8.05 15.28
C ARG A 93 -16.73 6.88 14.32
N PHE A 94 -15.51 6.37 14.19
CA PHE A 94 -15.09 5.36 13.20
C PHE A 94 -14.20 4.27 13.84
N GLY A 95 -14.56 3.82 15.05
CA GLY A 95 -13.73 2.94 15.86
C GLY A 95 -13.32 1.62 15.18
N LEU A 96 -14.07 1.16 14.17
CA LEU A 96 -13.68 0.03 13.32
C LEU A 96 -12.37 0.30 12.57
N LEU A 97 -12.19 1.49 12.01
CA LEU A 97 -10.97 1.88 11.31
C LEU A 97 -9.77 1.95 12.28
N ALA A 98 -9.95 2.52 13.47
CA ALA A 98 -8.90 2.55 14.49
C ALA A 98 -8.47 1.14 14.91
N GLN A 99 -9.44 0.22 15.09
CA GLN A 99 -9.14 -1.19 15.40
C GLN A 99 -8.39 -1.87 14.26
N ALA A 100 -8.85 -1.72 13.02
CA ALA A 100 -8.19 -2.29 11.84
C ALA A 100 -6.75 -1.78 11.69
N ALA A 101 -6.55 -0.46 11.81
CA ALA A 101 -5.22 0.15 11.78
C ALA A 101 -4.31 -0.45 12.86
N GLY A 102 -4.80 -0.64 14.09
CA GLY A 102 -4.05 -1.26 15.18
C GLY A 102 -3.70 -2.75 14.99
N LYS A 103 -4.33 -3.44 14.05
CA LYS A 103 -4.01 -4.84 13.68
C LYS A 103 -2.93 -4.96 12.62
N VAL A 104 -2.64 -3.88 11.89
CA VAL A 104 -1.64 -3.93 10.83
C VAL A 104 -0.26 -4.17 11.40
N ALA A 105 0.35 -5.29 11.02
CA ALA A 105 1.76 -5.60 11.25
C ALA A 105 2.23 -5.33 12.70
N SER A 106 3.42 -4.73 12.87
CA SER A 106 4.00 -4.38 14.17
C SER A 106 3.89 -2.87 14.46
N PRO A 107 3.99 -2.43 15.73
CA PRO A 107 3.99 -1.01 16.08
C PRO A 107 5.07 -0.19 15.34
N GLN A 108 6.25 -0.76 15.09
CA GLN A 108 7.34 -0.10 14.37
C GLN A 108 6.94 0.18 12.91
N ILE A 109 6.30 -0.79 12.26
CA ILE A 109 5.78 -0.61 10.91
C ILE A 109 4.67 0.44 10.92
N ARG A 110 3.72 0.37 11.86
CA ARG A 110 2.60 1.34 11.93
C ARG A 110 3.02 2.78 12.18
N ASN A 111 4.15 2.99 12.87
CA ASN A 111 4.68 4.34 13.12
C ASN A 111 5.13 5.07 11.85
N ALA A 112 5.40 4.35 10.76
CA ALA A 112 5.79 4.97 9.48
C ALA A 112 4.90 4.55 8.30
N ALA A 113 4.21 3.41 8.37
CA ALA A 113 3.21 3.02 7.39
C ALA A 113 2.05 4.01 7.40
N THR A 114 1.64 4.45 6.22
CA THR A 114 0.56 5.41 6.02
C THR A 114 -0.73 4.72 5.61
N LEU A 115 -1.87 5.40 5.73
CA LEU A 115 -3.15 4.88 5.26
C LEU A 115 -3.11 4.56 3.77
N GLY A 116 -2.68 5.51 2.94
CA GLY A 116 -2.57 5.32 1.49
C GLY A 116 -1.62 4.18 1.14
N GLY A 117 -0.48 4.08 1.83
CA GLY A 117 0.46 2.98 1.65
C GLY A 117 -0.13 1.62 2.03
N ASN A 118 -0.97 1.55 3.08
CA ASN A 118 -1.64 0.31 3.47
C ASN A 118 -2.71 -0.12 2.45
N LEU A 119 -3.47 0.83 1.90
CA LEU A 119 -4.49 0.55 0.88
C LEU A 119 -3.87 0.11 -0.44
N CYS A 120 -2.77 0.74 -0.84
CA CYS A 120 -2.06 0.44 -2.08
C CYS A 120 -1.01 -0.68 -1.97
N GLN A 121 -0.88 -1.31 -0.79
CA GLN A 121 0.14 -2.33 -0.59
C GLN A 121 -0.11 -3.55 -1.48
N ASP A 122 0.98 -4.21 -1.86
CA ASP A 122 0.90 -5.28 -2.81
C ASP A 122 0.58 -6.65 -2.18
N THR A 123 0.07 -7.57 -2.99
CA THR A 123 -0.33 -8.90 -2.47
C THR A 123 0.85 -9.72 -1.92
N ARG A 124 0.52 -10.61 -0.97
CA ARG A 124 1.48 -11.52 -0.30
C ARG A 124 1.54 -12.92 -0.90
N CYS A 125 0.91 -13.16 -2.06
CA CYS A 125 0.99 -14.45 -2.79
C CYS A 125 2.44 -14.92 -2.94
N TRP A 126 2.79 -16.09 -2.39
CA TRP A 126 4.15 -16.62 -2.42
C TRP A 126 4.65 -16.90 -3.84
N TYR A 127 3.79 -17.34 -4.76
CA TYR A 127 4.18 -17.58 -6.15
C TYR A 127 4.63 -16.30 -6.84
N TYR A 128 3.89 -15.21 -6.59
CA TYR A 128 4.23 -13.90 -7.11
C TYR A 128 5.50 -13.34 -6.47
N ARG A 129 5.60 -13.35 -5.13
CA ARG A 129 6.79 -12.83 -4.42
C ARG A 129 8.05 -13.66 -4.65
N TYR A 130 7.91 -14.94 -5.03
CA TYR A 130 9.05 -15.78 -5.42
C TYR A 130 9.59 -15.44 -6.83
N GLY A 131 8.88 -14.60 -7.60
CA GLY A 131 9.29 -14.19 -8.93
C GLY A 131 8.89 -15.18 -10.03
N LEU A 132 7.87 -16.02 -9.80
CA LEU A 132 7.31 -16.80 -10.91
C LEU A 132 6.59 -15.89 -11.90
N ASN A 133 6.60 -16.27 -13.17
CA ASN A 133 5.89 -15.60 -14.25
C ASN A 133 4.37 -15.86 -14.16
N CYS A 134 3.75 -15.39 -13.08
CA CYS A 134 2.33 -15.53 -12.82
C CYS A 134 1.54 -14.39 -13.45
N TYR A 135 0.20 -14.49 -13.48
CA TYR A 135 -0.66 -13.47 -14.09
C TYR A 135 -0.37 -12.03 -13.65
N ARG A 136 -0.01 -11.84 -12.38
CA ARG A 136 0.29 -10.52 -11.82
C ARG A 136 1.71 -10.02 -12.09
N ALA A 137 2.58 -10.90 -12.57
CA ALA A 137 3.93 -10.62 -13.04
C ALA A 137 3.99 -10.72 -14.58
N GLU A 138 2.95 -10.26 -15.27
CA GLU A 138 2.83 -10.24 -16.75
C GLU A 138 2.77 -11.62 -17.43
N GLY A 139 2.69 -12.68 -16.64
CA GLY A 139 2.45 -14.04 -17.13
C GLY A 139 1.00 -14.30 -17.48
N ASN A 140 0.70 -15.55 -17.87
CA ASN A 140 -0.66 -15.96 -18.20
C ASN A 140 -1.26 -16.97 -17.21
N THR A 141 -0.50 -17.43 -16.20
CA THR A 141 -0.89 -18.52 -15.29
C THR A 141 -1.03 -18.05 -13.85
N CYS A 142 -2.08 -18.49 -13.16
CA CYS A 142 -2.14 -18.38 -11.70
C CYS A 142 -1.74 -19.70 -11.05
N TYR A 143 -0.51 -19.76 -10.54
CA TYR A 143 0.02 -20.96 -9.87
C TYR A 143 -0.72 -21.31 -8.57
N ALA A 144 -1.44 -20.36 -7.98
CA ALA A 144 -2.27 -20.59 -6.78
C ALA A 144 -3.65 -21.19 -7.08
N SER A 145 -4.07 -21.24 -8.35
CA SER A 145 -5.39 -21.74 -8.73
C SER A 145 -5.38 -23.23 -9.14
N GLY A 146 -4.20 -23.88 -9.14
CA GLY A 146 -4.08 -25.29 -9.52
C GLY A 146 -4.66 -26.24 -8.46
N PRO A 147 -5.01 -27.49 -8.84
CA PRO A 147 -5.63 -28.46 -7.94
C PRO A 147 -4.72 -28.85 -6.76
N ASP A 148 -3.41 -28.94 -7.01
CA ASP A 148 -2.39 -29.26 -6.00
C ASP A 148 -1.64 -28.01 -5.52
N ALA A 149 -2.18 -26.81 -5.81
CA ALA A 149 -1.54 -25.57 -5.42
C ALA A 149 -1.58 -25.39 -3.90
N LEU A 150 -0.49 -24.89 -3.33
CA LEU A 150 -0.54 -24.30 -2.01
C LEU A 150 -1.31 -23.00 -2.16
N ASN A 151 -2.53 -22.95 -1.61
CA ASN A 151 -3.40 -21.78 -1.74
C ASN A 151 -4.19 -21.42 -0.46
N ARG A 152 -3.76 -21.91 0.71
CA ARG A 152 -4.42 -21.67 2.01
C ARG A 152 -4.76 -20.19 2.27
N GLU A 153 -3.85 -19.27 1.91
CA GLU A 153 -3.99 -17.82 2.14
C GLU A 153 -4.56 -17.05 0.93
N HIS A 154 -5.18 -17.75 -0.04
CA HIS A 154 -5.72 -17.15 -1.25
C HIS A 154 -7.25 -17.03 -1.18
N ALA A 155 -7.82 -16.29 -2.13
CA ALA A 155 -9.25 -16.01 -2.16
C ALA A 155 -10.07 -17.29 -2.34
N LEU A 156 -11.11 -17.45 -1.52
CA LEU A 156 -12.12 -18.50 -1.65
C LEU A 156 -13.30 -18.08 -2.54
N PHE A 157 -13.70 -16.81 -2.45
CA PHE A 157 -14.86 -16.25 -3.17
C PHE A 157 -14.44 -15.06 -4.01
N GLY A 158 -15.22 -14.78 -5.06
CA GLY A 158 -15.04 -13.60 -5.92
C GLY A 158 -13.72 -13.58 -6.71
N ALA A 159 -12.97 -14.69 -6.71
CA ALA A 159 -11.72 -14.79 -7.43
C ALA A 159 -11.96 -15.13 -8.90
N ASN A 160 -11.05 -14.70 -9.77
CA ASN A 160 -11.06 -15.03 -11.19
C ASN A 160 -9.62 -15.45 -11.59
N ARG A 161 -9.08 -14.87 -12.66
CA ARG A 161 -7.80 -15.23 -13.27
C ARG A 161 -6.61 -15.16 -12.32
N CYS A 162 -6.67 -14.33 -11.28
CA CYS A 162 -5.74 -14.31 -10.16
C CYS A 162 -6.54 -14.49 -8.87
N VAL A 163 -6.09 -15.40 -8.00
CA VAL A 163 -6.73 -15.69 -6.70
C VAL A 163 -6.01 -15.03 -5.52
N ALA A 164 -5.09 -14.10 -5.77
CA ALA A 164 -4.38 -13.38 -4.72
C ALA A 164 -5.29 -12.37 -4.02
N VAL A 165 -5.11 -12.20 -2.71
CA VAL A 165 -5.91 -11.29 -1.88
C VAL A 165 -5.18 -9.98 -1.60
N THR A 166 -5.93 -8.91 -1.33
CA THR A 166 -5.38 -7.74 -0.65
C THR A 166 -5.02 -8.11 0.80
N PRO A 167 -3.83 -7.76 1.29
CA PRO A 167 -3.45 -7.99 2.68
C PRO A 167 -3.76 -6.78 3.59
N SER A 168 -4.47 -5.77 3.09
CA SER A 168 -4.83 -4.57 3.87
C SER A 168 -5.93 -4.86 4.88
N ASP A 169 -5.65 -4.64 6.16
CA ASP A 169 -6.67 -4.68 7.23
C ASP A 169 -7.58 -3.45 7.20
N THR A 170 -7.08 -2.27 6.77
CA THR A 170 -7.89 -1.04 6.74
C THR A 170 -8.83 -0.96 5.54
N ALA A 171 -8.48 -1.57 4.40
CA ALA A 171 -9.34 -1.59 3.21
C ALA A 171 -10.75 -2.14 3.48
N PRO A 172 -10.96 -3.33 4.07
CA PRO A 172 -12.31 -3.82 4.37
C PRO A 172 -13.03 -2.95 5.40
N ALA A 173 -12.31 -2.34 6.35
CA ALA A 173 -12.90 -1.41 7.30
C ALA A 173 -13.45 -0.16 6.59
N LEU A 174 -12.68 0.42 5.67
CA LEU A 174 -13.11 1.57 4.86
C LEU A 174 -14.30 1.23 3.96
N VAL A 175 -14.32 0.04 3.35
CA VAL A 175 -15.46 -0.43 2.54
C VAL A 175 -16.74 -0.49 3.38
N VAL A 176 -16.67 -1.06 4.59
CA VAL A 176 -17.85 -1.15 5.49
C VAL A 176 -18.31 0.22 6.00
N LEU A 177 -17.39 1.19 6.06
CA LEU A 177 -17.67 2.56 6.48
C LEU A 177 -18.11 3.46 5.32
N ASP A 178 -18.32 2.91 4.12
CA ASP A 178 -18.68 3.63 2.89
C ASP A 178 -17.73 4.82 2.62
N ALA A 179 -16.43 4.61 2.83
CA ALA A 179 -15.42 5.65 2.60
C ALA A 179 -15.25 5.97 1.12
N GLU A 180 -15.03 7.25 0.82
CA GLU A 180 -14.74 7.74 -0.53
C GLU A 180 -13.27 8.16 -0.66
N MET A 181 -12.68 7.89 -1.83
CA MET A 181 -11.34 8.37 -2.18
C MET A 181 -11.51 9.73 -2.86
N VAL A 182 -10.84 10.75 -2.33
CA VAL A 182 -10.87 12.13 -2.82
C VAL A 182 -9.51 12.59 -3.32
#